data_AF-A0ABD6AY74-F1
#
_entry.id   AF-A0ABD6AY74-F1
#
_cell.length_a   1.000
_cell.length_b   1.000
_cell.length_c   1.000
_cell.angle_alpha   90.00
_cell.angle_beta   90.00
_cell.angle_gamma   90.00
#
_symmetry.space_group_name_H-M   'P 1'
#
loop_
_entity.id
_entity.type
_entity.pdbx_description
1 polymer ?
#
loop_
_entity_poly.entity_id
_entity_poly.type
_entity_poly.pdbx_seq_one_letter_code
_entity_poly.pdbx_strand_id
1 'polypeptide(L)'
;MEDGPTRVSSSETDQSSRKPKLGRAVERSDCTRRDCRLRQACQRLGSEHLTGFGVYVLAHPCPTCLGALYYCSPDNVFFLTQREEYEKFYTDSRKYFEFGEFYDEYAKEWDERDLPLVYEQRDEGIEIYERWQTLDE
;
A
#
# COMPACT_ATOMS: atom_id res chain seq x y z
N MET A 1 57.68 22.80 -9.54
CA MET A 1 57.55 21.56 -8.76
C MET A 1 56.09 21.45 -8.43
N GLU A 2 55.43 20.62 -9.22
CA GLU A 2 54.05 20.19 -9.02
C GLU A 2 53.94 19.41 -7.70
N ASP A 3 52.78 19.44 -7.05
CA ASP A 3 51.95 18.25 -6.87
C ASP A 3 50.79 18.50 -5.89
N GLY A 4 49.56 18.42 -6.44
CA GLY A 4 48.52 17.53 -5.93
C GLY A 4 47.59 18.02 -4.80
N PRO A 5 46.27 18.19 -5.06
CA PRO A 5 45.27 18.27 -4.00
C PRO A 5 45.08 16.91 -3.34
N THR A 6 45.03 16.89 -2.01
CA THR A 6 44.85 15.71 -1.17
C THR A 6 43.49 15.05 -1.45
N ARG A 7 43.54 13.85 -2.02
CA ARG A 7 42.40 12.97 -2.30
C ARG A 7 41.80 12.47 -0.99
N VAL A 8 40.65 13.02 -0.60
CA VAL A 8 39.79 12.41 0.43
C VAL A 8 39.25 11.09 -0.15
N SER A 9 39.64 9.98 0.47
CA SER A 9 39.14 8.66 0.13
C SER A 9 37.70 8.53 0.64
N SER A 10 36.73 8.90 -0.17
CA SER A 10 35.35 8.48 0.00
C SER A 10 35.32 6.97 -0.23
N SER A 11 35.31 6.19 0.85
CA SER A 11 34.93 4.79 0.79
C SER A 11 33.53 4.72 0.20
N GLU A 12 33.45 4.29 -1.06
CA GLU A 12 32.22 3.91 -1.74
C GLU A 12 31.49 2.91 -0.84
N THR A 13 30.45 3.39 -0.14
CA THR A 13 29.42 2.51 0.39
C THR A 13 28.69 1.94 -0.81
N ASP A 14 29.19 0.79 -1.25
CA ASP A 14 28.58 -0.14 -2.17
C ASP A 14 27.18 -0.51 -1.66
N GLN A 15 26.19 0.31 -2.01
CA GLN A 15 24.78 -0.02 -1.92
C GLN A 15 24.32 -0.81 -3.17
N SER A 16 25.24 -1.43 -3.90
CA SER A 16 24.89 -2.41 -4.91
C SER A 16 24.67 -3.76 -4.25
N SER A 17 23.59 -4.42 -4.66
CA SER A 17 23.40 -5.87 -4.52
C SER A 17 22.88 -6.42 -3.18
N ARG A 18 21.72 -5.94 -2.74
CA ARG A 18 20.70 -6.87 -2.22
C ARG A 18 19.48 -6.80 -3.13
N LYS A 19 19.59 -7.41 -4.32
CA LYS A 19 18.40 -7.77 -5.08
C LYS A 19 17.68 -8.86 -4.24
N PRO A 20 16.50 -8.60 -3.66
CA PRO A 20 15.78 -9.63 -2.94
C PRO A 20 15.52 -10.78 -3.91
N LYS A 21 15.65 -12.02 -3.42
CA LYS A 21 15.35 -13.22 -4.21
C LYS A 21 13.92 -13.07 -4.72
N LEU A 22 13.77 -12.95 -6.03
CA LEU A 22 12.50 -12.69 -6.71
C LEU A 22 11.60 -13.94 -6.59
N GLY A 23 10.97 -14.12 -5.43
CA GLY A 23 9.93 -15.12 -5.22
C GLY A 23 8.71 -14.77 -6.06
N ARG A 24 8.34 -15.69 -6.97
CA ARG A 24 7.13 -15.72 -7.82
C ARG A 24 6.44 -14.36 -8.02
N ALA A 25 6.73 -13.72 -9.15
CA ALA A 25 6.10 -12.47 -9.58
C ALA A 25 4.57 -12.53 -9.50
N VAL A 26 3.98 -11.60 -8.74
CA VAL A 26 2.54 -11.33 -8.78
C VAL A 26 2.31 -10.16 -9.75
N GLU A 27 1.29 -10.33 -10.59
CA GLU A 27 1.00 -9.65 -11.87
C GLU A 27 1.11 -8.11 -11.93
N ARG A 28 1.40 -7.62 -13.14
CA ARG A 28 1.25 -6.22 -13.55
C ARG A 28 -0.21 -5.76 -13.38
N SER A 29 -0.44 -4.75 -12.55
CA SER A 29 -1.78 -4.22 -12.27
C SER A 29 -1.94 -2.78 -12.76
N ASP A 30 -3.00 -2.54 -13.52
CA ASP A 30 -3.50 -1.21 -13.85
C ASP A 30 -4.26 -0.59 -12.66
N CYS A 31 -4.27 0.74 -12.58
CA CYS A 31 -4.55 1.50 -11.35
C CYS A 31 -5.98 1.35 -10.77
N THR A 32 -6.96 0.99 -11.60
CA THR A 32 -8.41 1.01 -11.29
C THR A 32 -8.97 -0.27 -10.68
N ARG A 33 -8.19 -1.37 -10.63
CA ARG A 33 -8.72 -2.69 -10.18
C ARG A 33 -7.73 -3.52 -9.35
N ARG A 34 -6.85 -2.84 -8.61
CA ARG A 34 -5.73 -3.43 -7.86
C ARG A 34 -6.17 -4.38 -6.74
N ASP A 35 -7.20 -4.04 -5.96
CA ASP A 35 -7.70 -4.90 -4.87
C ASP A 35 -8.22 -6.26 -5.38
N CYS A 36 -8.82 -6.26 -6.57
CA CYS A 36 -9.26 -7.50 -7.21
C CYS A 36 -8.10 -8.45 -7.54
N ARG A 37 -6.89 -7.93 -7.79
CA ARG A 37 -5.73 -8.76 -8.16
C ARG A 37 -5.05 -9.36 -6.94
N LEU A 38 -4.95 -8.61 -5.84
CA LEU A 38 -4.45 -9.16 -4.58
C LEU A 38 -5.32 -10.31 -4.09
N ARG A 39 -6.64 -10.13 -4.20
CA ARG A 39 -7.62 -11.19 -3.88
C ARG A 39 -7.45 -12.42 -4.76
N GLN A 40 -7.25 -12.25 -6.08
CA GLN A 40 -6.99 -13.36 -7.00
C GLN A 40 -5.68 -14.09 -6.68
N ALA A 41 -4.62 -13.37 -6.30
CA ALA A 41 -3.36 -13.97 -5.89
C ALA A 41 -3.55 -14.84 -4.63
N CYS A 42 -4.23 -14.31 -3.61
CA CYS A 42 -4.55 -15.03 -2.39
C CYS A 42 -5.40 -16.29 -2.66
N GLN A 43 -6.44 -16.16 -3.50
CA GLN A 43 -7.28 -17.30 -3.91
C GLN A 43 -6.49 -18.39 -4.63
N ARG A 44 -5.57 -18.02 -5.53
CA ARG A 44 -4.73 -18.99 -6.26
C ARG A 44 -3.72 -19.68 -5.35
N LEU A 45 -3.27 -19.01 -4.31
CA LEU A 45 -2.35 -19.56 -3.31
C LEU A 45 -3.10 -20.34 -2.22
N GLY A 46 -4.43 -20.20 -2.12
CA GLY A 46 -5.21 -20.77 -1.02
C GLY A 46 -4.81 -20.19 0.34
N SER A 47 -4.30 -18.96 0.36
CA SER A 47 -3.75 -18.29 1.54
C SER A 47 -4.17 -16.83 1.52
N GLU A 48 -4.50 -16.28 2.69
CA GLU A 48 -4.77 -14.85 2.88
C GLU A 48 -3.48 -14.03 3.00
N HIS A 49 -2.35 -14.73 3.22
CA HIS A 49 -1.03 -14.15 3.35
C HIS A 49 -0.18 -14.38 2.10
N LEU A 50 0.62 -13.37 1.77
CA LEU A 50 1.62 -13.34 0.70
C LEU A 50 3.05 -13.31 1.25
N THR A 51 3.25 -13.81 2.47
CA THR A 51 4.58 -13.98 3.07
C THR A 51 5.47 -14.84 2.16
N GLY A 52 6.70 -14.43 1.92
CA GLY A 52 7.61 -15.07 0.96
C GLY A 52 7.48 -14.59 -0.48
N PHE A 53 6.57 -13.64 -0.77
CA PHE A 53 6.37 -13.07 -2.11
C PHE A 53 6.73 -11.58 -2.15
N GLY A 54 7.26 -11.16 -3.30
CA GLY A 54 7.42 -9.75 -3.66
C GLY A 54 6.27 -9.28 -4.55
N VAL A 55 5.66 -8.14 -4.22
CA VAL A 55 4.55 -7.56 -4.99
C VAL A 55 5.06 -6.40 -5.83
N TYR A 56 4.75 -6.39 -7.12
CA TYR A 56 5.06 -5.29 -8.02
C TYR A 56 3.79 -4.51 -8.35
N VAL A 57 3.82 -3.20 -8.18
CA VAL A 57 2.74 -2.29 -8.55
C VAL A 57 3.28 -1.21 -9.48
N LEU A 58 2.43 -0.70 -10.37
CA LEU A 58 2.86 0.31 -11.34
C LEU A 58 3.14 1.65 -10.64
N ALA A 59 2.17 2.15 -9.90
CA ALA A 59 2.23 3.40 -9.20
C ALA A 59 2.16 3.20 -7.69
N HIS A 60 2.57 4.22 -6.93
CA HIS A 60 2.41 4.26 -5.48
C HIS A 60 1.00 3.74 -5.08
N PRO A 61 0.90 2.81 -4.11
CA PRO A 61 -0.38 2.25 -3.71
C PRO A 61 -1.27 3.34 -3.08
N CYS A 62 -2.53 3.41 -3.49
CA CYS A 62 -3.52 4.25 -2.81
C CYS A 62 -3.89 3.67 -1.44
N PRO A 63 -4.56 4.42 -0.55
CA PRO A 63 -4.87 3.95 0.81
C PRO A 63 -5.57 2.60 0.87
N THR A 64 -6.52 2.33 -0.04
CA THR A 64 -7.21 1.03 -0.12
C THR A 64 -6.25 -0.12 -0.44
N CYS A 65 -5.44 0.04 -1.50
CA CYS A 65 -4.47 -0.98 -1.89
C CYS A 65 -3.38 -1.16 -0.83
N LEU A 66 -2.99 -0.07 -0.18
CA LEU A 66 -2.02 -0.10 0.91
C LEU A 66 -2.57 -0.94 2.08
N GLY A 67 -3.80 -0.69 2.51
CA GLY A 67 -4.45 -1.49 3.56
C GLY A 67 -4.52 -2.99 3.20
N ALA A 68 -4.86 -3.30 1.95
CA ALA A 68 -4.88 -4.68 1.47
C ALA A 68 -3.49 -5.33 1.50
N LEU A 69 -2.44 -4.59 1.12
CA LEU A 69 -1.05 -5.07 1.19
C LEU A 69 -0.61 -5.32 2.64
N TYR A 70 -0.99 -4.45 3.58
CA TYR A 70 -0.74 -4.68 5.01
C TYR A 70 -1.40 -5.96 5.50
N TYR A 71 -2.67 -6.18 5.16
CA TYR A 71 -3.40 -7.39 5.53
C TYR A 71 -2.74 -8.65 4.98
N CYS A 72 -2.31 -8.63 3.72
CA CYS A 72 -1.67 -9.77 3.08
C CYS A 72 -0.19 -9.96 3.46
N SER A 73 0.48 -8.98 4.06
CA SER A 73 1.86 -9.10 4.58
C SER A 73 2.89 -9.70 3.60
N PRO A 74 3.08 -9.14 2.39
CA PRO A 74 4.16 -9.55 1.49
C PRO A 74 5.54 -9.14 2.04
N ASP A 75 6.59 -9.81 1.59
CA ASP A 75 7.96 -9.49 2.05
C ASP A 75 8.41 -8.11 1.57
N ASN A 76 8.03 -7.74 0.35
CA ASN A 76 8.41 -6.48 -0.28
C ASN A 76 7.33 -5.99 -1.24
N VAL A 77 7.18 -4.67 -1.36
CA VAL A 77 6.35 -4.01 -2.38
C VAL A 77 7.24 -3.10 -3.22
N PHE A 78 7.24 -3.30 -4.53
CA PHE A 78 8.01 -2.51 -5.49
C PHE A 78 7.05 -1.68 -6.33
N PHE A 79 7.28 -0.37 -6.44
CA PHE A 79 6.49 0.53 -7.29
C PHE A 79 7.38 1.28 -8.27
N LEU A 80 6.83 1.64 -9.44
CA LEU A 80 7.60 2.22 -10.55
C LEU A 80 7.35 3.72 -10.73
N THR A 81 6.23 4.24 -10.27
CA THR A 81 5.82 5.63 -10.47
C THR A 81 5.38 6.27 -9.16
N GLN A 82 5.97 7.42 -8.83
CA GLN A 82 5.61 8.20 -7.65
C GLN A 82 4.31 8.98 -7.89
N ARG A 83 3.65 9.36 -6.81
CA ARG A 83 2.34 9.99 -6.82
C ARG A 83 2.33 11.27 -7.67
N GLU A 84 3.31 12.13 -7.43
CA GLU A 84 3.47 13.45 -8.02
C GLU A 84 3.70 13.38 -9.54
N GLU A 85 4.21 12.24 -10.02
CA GLU A 85 4.47 11.99 -11.44
C GLU A 85 3.17 11.67 -12.19
N TYR A 86 2.29 10.85 -11.61
CA TYR A 86 1.06 10.42 -12.28
C TYR A 86 -0.18 11.25 -11.94
N GLU A 87 -0.16 12.00 -10.84
CA GLU A 87 -1.24 12.90 -10.42
C GLU A 87 -1.71 13.81 -11.55
N LYS A 88 -0.78 14.37 -12.32
CA LYS A 88 -1.03 15.28 -13.45
C LYS A 88 -1.86 14.65 -14.57
N PHE A 89 -1.88 13.34 -14.64
CA PHE A 89 -2.60 12.56 -15.65
C PHE A 89 -3.82 11.87 -15.07
N TYR A 90 -3.99 11.89 -13.75
CA TYR A 90 -5.08 11.22 -13.08
C TYR A 90 -6.34 12.09 -13.16
N THR A 91 -7.43 11.51 -13.64
CA THR A 91 -8.74 12.18 -13.71
C THR A 91 -9.80 11.25 -13.16
N ASP A 92 -10.57 11.74 -12.21
CA ASP A 92 -11.67 11.03 -11.58
C ASP A 92 -12.79 12.02 -11.29
N SER A 93 -14.03 11.60 -11.44
CA SER A 93 -15.22 12.46 -11.35
C SER A 93 -16.14 12.05 -10.20
N ARG A 94 -15.60 11.32 -9.23
CA ARG A 94 -16.34 10.86 -8.06
C ARG A 94 -16.56 12.00 -7.07
N LYS A 95 -17.75 12.03 -6.49
CA LYS A 95 -18.26 13.09 -5.60
C LYS A 95 -17.35 13.47 -4.42
N TYR A 96 -16.63 12.51 -3.85
CA TYR A 96 -15.83 12.66 -2.62
C TYR A 96 -14.37 12.29 -2.83
N PHE A 97 -13.88 12.32 -4.07
CA PHE A 97 -12.54 11.85 -4.39
C PHE A 97 -11.83 12.86 -5.27
N GLU A 98 -10.93 13.61 -4.65
CA GLU A 98 -9.94 14.43 -5.34
C GLU A 98 -8.56 13.85 -5.06
N PHE A 99 -7.81 13.55 -6.13
CA PHE A 99 -6.61 12.73 -6.02
C PHE A 99 -5.52 13.34 -5.12
N GLY A 100 -5.41 14.67 -5.10
CA GLY A 100 -4.49 15.43 -4.25
C GLY A 100 -4.88 15.42 -2.77
N GLU A 101 -6.17 15.48 -2.46
CA GLU A 101 -6.69 15.71 -1.11
C GLU A 101 -7.12 14.41 -0.42
N PHE A 102 -7.35 13.32 -1.18
CA PHE A 102 -7.87 12.06 -0.64
C PHE A 102 -7.00 11.41 0.45
N TYR A 103 -5.69 11.66 0.45
CA TYR A 103 -4.83 11.16 1.53
C TYR A 103 -5.00 11.95 2.82
N ASP A 104 -5.31 13.24 2.72
CA ASP A 104 -5.51 14.11 3.88
C ASP A 104 -6.81 13.75 4.62
N GLU A 105 -7.81 13.21 3.92
CA GLU A 105 -9.04 12.66 4.51
C GLU A 105 -8.77 11.60 5.60
N TYR A 106 -7.69 10.84 5.50
CA TYR A 106 -7.34 9.82 6.49
C TYR A 106 -6.76 10.43 7.78
N ALA A 107 -6.21 11.64 7.71
CA ALA A 107 -5.69 12.36 8.87
C ALA A 107 -6.79 13.12 9.62
N LYS A 108 -7.94 13.37 8.99
CA LYS A 108 -9.12 13.99 9.61
C LYS A 108 -9.80 13.03 10.57
N GLU A 109 -10.39 13.58 11.63
CA GLU A 109 -11.35 12.85 12.46
C GLU A 109 -12.54 12.38 11.62
N TRP A 110 -13.19 11.29 12.05
CA TRP A 110 -14.20 10.62 11.22
C TRP A 110 -15.41 11.51 10.90
N ASP A 111 -15.72 12.47 11.77
CA ASP A 111 -16.82 13.44 11.65
C ASP A 111 -16.42 14.73 10.92
N GLU A 112 -15.14 14.91 10.60
CA GLU A 112 -14.61 16.06 9.86
C GLU A 112 -14.36 15.75 8.37
N ARG A 113 -14.58 14.50 7.95
CA ARG A 113 -14.38 14.05 6.56
C ARG A 113 -15.44 14.60 5.63
N ASP A 114 -15.08 14.72 4.36
CA ASP A 114 -16.01 15.15 3.31
C ASP A 114 -17.08 14.07 3.06
N LEU A 115 -16.72 12.81 3.32
CA LEU A 115 -17.66 11.70 3.34
C LEU A 115 -18.51 11.78 4.62
N PRO A 116 -19.84 11.96 4.52
CA PRO A 116 -20.70 12.08 5.70
C PRO A 116 -20.83 10.73 6.41
N LEU A 117 -20.07 10.55 7.48
CA LEU A 117 -20.16 9.41 8.38
C LEU A 117 -21.13 9.74 9.52
N VAL A 118 -22.13 8.89 9.71
CA VAL A 118 -23.09 9.02 10.82
C VAL A 118 -22.86 7.87 11.78
N TYR A 119 -22.43 8.18 13.00
CA TYR A 119 -22.35 7.21 14.08
C TYR A 119 -23.70 7.09 14.77
N GLU A 120 -24.31 5.90 14.70
CA GLU A 120 -25.49 5.56 15.46
C GLU A 120 -25.12 4.55 16.55
N GLN A 121 -25.13 5.00 17.82
CA GLN A 121 -24.88 4.12 18.94
C GLN A 121 -26.03 3.12 19.11
N ARG A 122 -25.68 1.83 19.10
CA ARG A 122 -26.56 0.69 19.39
C ARG A 122 -25.80 -0.23 20.34
N ASP A 123 -26.40 -0.55 21.47
CA ASP A 123 -25.75 -1.42 22.46
C ASP A 123 -25.54 -2.83 21.89
N GLU A 124 -26.43 -3.27 21.00
CA GLU A 124 -26.35 -4.55 20.29
C GLU A 124 -25.20 -4.60 19.27
N GLY A 125 -24.61 -3.45 18.92
CA GLY A 125 -23.54 -3.36 17.93
C GLY A 125 -22.27 -4.09 18.37
N ILE A 126 -21.99 -4.14 19.68
CA ILE A 126 -20.80 -4.82 20.22
C ILE A 126 -21.01 -6.33 20.42
N GLU A 127 -22.25 -6.77 20.60
CA GLU A 127 -22.60 -8.18 20.89
C GLU A 127 -22.09 -9.15 19.81
N ILE A 128 -22.00 -8.72 18.56
CA ILE A 128 -21.44 -9.54 17.46
C ILE A 128 -19.97 -9.86 17.71
N TYR A 129 -19.20 -8.89 18.20
CA TYR A 129 -17.78 -9.07 18.49
C TYR A 129 -17.59 -9.90 19.77
N GLU A 130 -18.43 -9.72 20.79
CA GLU A 130 -18.43 -10.58 21.98
C GLU A 130 -18.71 -12.04 21.60
N ARG A 131 -19.69 -12.28 20.72
CA ARG A 131 -19.95 -13.62 20.19
C ARG A 131 -18.77 -14.16 19.39
N TRP A 132 -18.12 -13.35 18.56
CA TRP A 132 -16.97 -13.79 17.77
C TRP A 132 -15.81 -14.27 18.66
N GLN A 133 -15.55 -13.59 19.79
CA GLN A 133 -14.55 -14.04 20.77
C GLN A 133 -14.82 -15.45 21.30
N THR A 134 -16.10 -15.84 21.46
CA THR A 134 -16.46 -17.19 21.93
C THR A 134 -16.39 -18.28 20.85
N LEU A 135 -16.20 -17.91 19.58
CA LEU A 135 -16.09 -18.85 18.45
C LEU A 135 -14.64 -19.17 18.08
N ASP A 136 -13.70 -18.29 18.45
CA ASP A 136 -12.26 -18.45 18.19
C ASP A 136 -11.51 -19.13 19.37
N GLU A 137 -12.23 -19.61 20.39
CA GLU A 137 -11.79 -20.61 21.39
C GLU A 137 -12.10 -22.05 20.92
#